data_AF-A0A8X7V7U4-F1
#
_entry.id   AF-A0A8X7V7U4-F1
#
_cell.length_a   1.000
_cell.length_b   1.000
_cell.length_c   1.000
_cell.angle_alpha   90.00
_cell.angle_beta   90.00
_cell.angle_gamma   90.00
#
_symmetry.space_group_name_H-M   'P 1'
#
loop_
_entity.id
_entity.type
_entity.pdbx_description
1 polymer ?
#
loop_
_entity_poly.entity_id
_entity_poly.type
_entity_poly.pdbx_seq_one_letter_code
_entity_poly.pdbx_strand_id
1 'polypeptide(L)'
;MHLSKEAVIYYEEFMVRYSDVSFSKVVDSTPYVAKYSNVSFTSLLFAFRRVLSDKVEQLIILTASKSSLSSSTSYYFKDRTQVNQLESYPLDTMVQCSPDLDPGNCGVCLRLAVKEMTECCNNARWAHIFLPKCLLKYDTTRLQSGSSSKRLLKVSIIQFP
;
A
#
# COMPACT_ATOMS: atom_id res chain seq x y z
N MET A 1 30.43 -11.40 15.42
CA MET A 1 29.53 -10.30 15.04
C MET A 1 29.27 -10.46 13.54
N HIS A 2 28.12 -11.01 13.16
CA HIS A 2 27.73 -11.12 11.74
C HIS A 2 26.90 -9.89 11.43
N LEU A 3 27.49 -8.95 10.69
CA LEU A 3 26.84 -7.74 10.23
C LEU A 3 25.86 -8.13 9.12
N SER A 4 24.54 -8.03 9.37
CA SER A 4 23.53 -8.31 8.34
C SER A 4 23.49 -7.18 7.32
N LYS A 5 23.49 -7.52 6.03
CA LYS A 5 23.38 -6.58 4.91
C LYS A 5 21.98 -6.63 4.32
N GLU A 6 21.19 -5.60 4.60
CA GLU A 6 19.84 -5.50 4.08
C GLU A 6 19.57 -4.13 3.44
N ALA A 7 18.84 -4.14 2.32
CA ALA A 7 18.43 -2.93 1.61
C ALA A 7 17.04 -3.07 1.00
N VAL A 8 16.24 -2.01 1.10
CA VAL A 8 14.94 -1.90 0.42
C VAL A 8 14.91 -0.65 -0.45
N ILE A 9 14.56 -0.84 -1.72
CA ILE A 9 14.45 0.21 -2.74
C ILE A 9 12.99 0.29 -3.17
N TYR A 10 12.42 1.48 -3.07
CA TYR A 10 11.03 1.75 -3.43
C TYR A 10 10.96 2.57 -4.71
N TYR A 11 10.25 2.08 -5.71
CA TYR A 11 9.80 2.83 -6.89
C TYR A 11 8.28 3.03 -6.81
N GLU A 12 7.74 3.95 -7.61
CA GLU A 12 6.28 4.18 -7.66
C GLU A 12 5.47 2.96 -8.11
N GLU A 13 6.11 2.09 -8.88
CA GLU A 13 5.51 0.94 -9.55
C GLU A 13 5.91 -0.40 -8.93
N PHE A 14 7.05 -0.48 -8.23
CA PHE A 14 7.57 -1.73 -7.67
C PHE A 14 8.55 -1.48 -6.51
N MET A 15 8.84 -2.53 -5.75
CA MET A 15 9.82 -2.52 -4.67
C MET A 15 10.83 -3.64 -4.88
N VAL A 16 12.10 -3.37 -4.56
CA VAL A 16 13.17 -4.36 -4.56
C VAL A 16 13.73 -4.47 -3.15
N ARG A 17 13.82 -5.69 -2.62
CA ARG A 17 14.44 -5.98 -1.32
C ARG A 17 15.57 -6.98 -1.50
N TYR A 18 16.71 -6.66 -0.92
CA TYR A 18 17.87 -7.54 -0.78
C TYR A 18 18.14 -7.74 0.70
N SER A 19 18.44 -8.97 1.08
CA SER A 19 18.93 -9.29 2.42
C SER A 19 19.80 -10.54 2.37
N ASP A 20 20.82 -10.59 3.21
CA ASP A 20 21.64 -11.78 3.45
C ASP A 20 21.01 -12.75 4.48
N VAL A 21 19.94 -12.32 5.16
CA VAL A 21 19.08 -13.17 6.00
C VAL A 21 17.78 -13.50 5.28
N SER A 22 17.19 -14.66 5.59
CA SER A 22 15.89 -15.04 5.01
C SER A 22 14.77 -14.15 5.54
N PHE A 23 14.01 -13.52 4.65
CA PHE A 23 12.84 -12.67 4.94
C PHE A 23 11.58 -13.21 4.26
N SER A 24 11.58 -14.50 3.89
CA SER A 24 10.41 -15.14 3.27
C SER A 24 9.28 -15.26 4.29
N LYS A 25 8.06 -14.89 3.91
CA LYS A 25 6.85 -14.94 4.78
C LYS A 25 6.90 -14.02 6.00
N VAL A 26 7.97 -13.25 6.20
CA VAL A 26 8.11 -12.34 7.34
C VAL A 26 7.34 -11.06 7.06
N VAL A 27 6.48 -10.66 8.00
CA VAL A 27 5.80 -9.36 7.97
C VAL A 27 6.67 -8.34 8.70
N ASP A 28 7.21 -7.39 7.95
CA ASP A 28 7.94 -6.25 8.50
C ASP A 28 7.11 -4.98 8.37
N SER A 29 7.04 -4.18 9.44
CA SER A 29 6.42 -2.84 9.43
C SER A 29 7.41 -1.74 9.07
N THR A 30 8.72 -2.01 9.15
CA THR A 30 9.78 -1.02 8.96
C THR A 30 10.90 -1.56 8.08
N PRO A 31 11.57 -0.71 7.29
CA PRO A 31 11.25 0.69 7.04
C PRO A 31 9.98 0.81 6.19
N TYR A 32 9.23 1.90 6.36
CA TYR A 32 8.12 2.22 5.46
C TYR A 32 8.38 3.55 4.74
N VAL A 33 7.64 3.75 3.65
CA VAL A 33 7.65 4.98 2.87
C VAL A 33 6.22 5.42 2.63
N ALA A 34 5.91 6.67 2.96
CA ALA A 34 4.66 7.30 2.58
C ALA A 34 4.91 8.39 1.54
N LYS A 35 4.08 8.41 0.49
CA LYS A 35 3.99 9.52 -0.47
C LYS A 35 2.53 9.92 -0.54
N TYR A 36 2.24 11.20 -0.39
CA TYR A 36 0.87 11.70 -0.40
C TYR A 36 0.84 13.13 -0.91
N SER A 37 -0.34 13.59 -1.32
CA SER A 37 -0.52 14.99 -1.70
C SER A 37 -0.54 15.91 -0.49
N ASN A 38 0.04 17.10 -0.64
CA ASN A 38 -0.09 18.20 0.33
C ASN A 38 -1.48 18.87 0.30
N VAL A 39 -2.36 18.43 -0.61
CA VAL A 39 -3.73 18.92 -0.76
C VAL A 39 -4.68 17.95 -0.10
N SER A 40 -5.47 18.43 0.86
CA SER A 40 -6.50 17.65 1.54
C SER A 40 -7.91 18.01 1.09
N PHE A 41 -8.86 17.11 1.30
CA PHE A 41 -10.27 17.49 1.29
C PHE A 41 -10.61 18.18 2.62
N THR A 42 -11.07 19.43 2.59
CA THR A 42 -11.42 20.15 3.84
C THR A 42 -12.91 20.02 4.17
N SER A 43 -13.79 19.98 3.15
CA SER A 43 -15.25 20.01 3.28
C SER A 43 -15.95 18.66 3.05
N LEU A 44 -15.21 17.57 2.77
CA LEU A 44 -15.76 16.28 2.32
C LEU A 44 -15.17 15.05 3.05
N LEU A 45 -14.53 15.27 4.20
CA LEU A 45 -13.74 14.24 4.89
C LEU A 45 -14.55 13.02 5.34
N PHE A 46 -15.79 13.20 5.79
CA PHE A 46 -16.54 12.08 6.37
C PHE A 46 -16.95 11.04 5.32
N ALA A 47 -17.55 11.48 4.21
CA ALA A 47 -17.95 10.56 3.14
C ALA A 47 -16.72 9.92 2.49
N PHE A 48 -15.68 10.70 2.22
CA PHE A 48 -14.40 10.22 1.71
C PHE A 48 -13.80 9.13 2.60
N ARG A 49 -13.57 9.42 3.89
CA ARG A 49 -12.96 8.47 4.83
C ARG A 49 -13.79 7.20 4.98
N ARG A 50 -15.12 7.32 5.02
CA ARG A 50 -16.01 6.16 5.11
C ARG A 50 -15.88 5.27 3.88
N VAL A 51 -15.96 5.85 2.67
CA VAL A 51 -15.85 5.07 1.43
C VAL A 51 -14.44 4.48 1.30
N LEU A 52 -13.39 5.25 1.59
CA LEU A 52 -12.01 4.76 1.57
C LEU A 52 -11.82 3.59 2.55
N SER A 53 -12.26 3.73 3.80
CA SER A 53 -12.15 2.67 4.82
C SER A 53 -12.88 1.40 4.41
N ASP A 54 -14.10 1.52 3.88
CA ASP A 54 -14.90 0.38 3.40
C ASP A 54 -14.21 -0.33 2.23
N LYS A 55 -13.72 0.44 1.25
CA LYS A 55 -13.03 -0.12 0.08
C LYS A 55 -11.71 -0.77 0.46
N VAL A 56 -10.91 -0.14 1.30
CA VAL A 56 -9.64 -0.73 1.75
C VAL A 56 -9.89 -2.03 2.52
N GLU A 57 -10.85 -2.07 3.45
CA GLU A 57 -11.14 -3.30 4.19
C GLU A 57 -11.67 -4.40 3.27
N GLN A 58 -12.55 -4.08 2.31
CA GLN A 58 -13.00 -5.05 1.30
C GLN A 58 -11.82 -5.66 0.52
N LEU A 59 -10.87 -4.83 0.07
CA LEU A 59 -9.70 -5.30 -0.65
C LEU A 59 -8.74 -6.12 0.25
N ILE A 60 -8.61 -5.76 1.53
CA ILE A 60 -7.86 -6.54 2.53
C ILE A 60 -8.49 -7.92 2.71
N ILE A 61 -9.81 -8.01 2.81
CA ILE A 61 -10.51 -9.29 2.92
C ILE A 61 -10.27 -10.12 1.65
N LEU A 62 -10.38 -9.54 0.45
CA LEU A 62 -10.14 -10.26 -0.80
C LEU A 62 -8.72 -10.81 -0.93
N THR A 63 -7.73 -10.07 -0.46
CA THR A 63 -6.32 -10.52 -0.43
C THR A 63 -6.07 -11.57 0.65
N ALA A 64 -6.72 -11.47 1.81
CA ALA A 64 -6.51 -12.35 2.95
C ALA A 64 -7.36 -13.64 2.95
N SER A 65 -8.42 -13.72 2.14
CA SER A 65 -9.42 -14.81 2.22
C SER A 65 -9.23 -15.93 1.20
N LYS A 66 -8.26 -15.85 0.28
CA LYS A 66 -8.11 -16.88 -0.76
C LYS A 66 -7.28 -18.07 -0.30
N SER A 67 -7.97 -19.20 -0.17
CA SER A 67 -7.42 -20.54 0.08
C SER A 67 -6.61 -21.07 -1.12
N SER A 68 -5.64 -21.95 -0.83
CA SER A 68 -4.73 -22.70 -1.71
C SER A 68 -5.32 -23.45 -2.93
N LEU A 69 -6.61 -23.28 -3.26
CA LEU A 69 -7.34 -24.04 -4.29
C LEU A 69 -7.53 -23.31 -5.63
N SER A 70 -7.14 -22.03 -5.76
CA SER A 70 -7.18 -21.33 -7.05
C SER A 70 -5.76 -21.03 -7.51
N SER A 71 -5.37 -21.61 -8.64
CA SER A 71 -4.03 -21.50 -9.26
C SER A 71 -3.61 -20.06 -9.61
N SER A 72 -4.50 -19.08 -9.43
CA SER A 72 -4.25 -17.66 -9.65
C SER A 72 -4.56 -16.88 -8.37
N THR A 73 -3.76 -17.09 -7.32
CA THR A 73 -3.82 -16.24 -6.13
C THR A 73 -3.37 -14.82 -6.52
N SER A 74 -4.34 -13.91 -6.64
CA SER A 74 -4.04 -12.51 -6.94
C SER A 74 -3.57 -11.83 -5.67
N TYR A 75 -2.28 -11.54 -5.57
CA TYR A 75 -1.68 -10.75 -4.49
C TYR A 75 -1.94 -9.24 -4.66
N TYR A 76 -2.85 -8.88 -5.56
CA TYR A 76 -3.10 -7.53 -6.02
C TYR A 76 -4.60 -7.37 -6.29
N PHE A 77 -5.18 -6.29 -5.78
CA PHE A 77 -6.53 -5.88 -6.16
C PHE A 77 -6.58 -4.36 -6.32
N LYS A 78 -7.43 -3.92 -7.24
CA LYS A 78 -7.79 -2.52 -7.43
C LYS A 78 -9.30 -2.39 -7.55
N ASP A 79 -9.84 -1.32 -7.02
CA ASP A 79 -11.24 -0.93 -7.16
C ASP A 79 -11.32 0.55 -7.54
N ARG A 80 -12.36 0.90 -8.30
CA ARG A 80 -12.67 2.28 -8.63
C ARG A 80 -14.11 2.55 -8.26
N THR A 81 -14.32 3.49 -7.35
CA THR A 81 -15.66 3.83 -6.86
C THR A 81 -15.91 5.32 -6.96
N GLN A 82 -17.17 5.73 -7.09
CA GLN A 82 -17.55 7.14 -7.08
C GLN A 82 -17.91 7.53 -5.65
N VAL A 83 -17.28 8.59 -5.15
CA VAL A 83 -17.69 9.21 -3.88
C VAL A 83 -18.72 10.28 -4.20
N ASN A 84 -19.96 10.05 -3.78
CA ASN A 84 -21.07 10.97 -4.03
C ASN A 84 -21.41 11.73 -2.73
N GLN A 85 -21.21 13.04 -2.73
CA GLN A 85 -21.68 13.92 -1.66
C GLN A 85 -22.15 15.28 -2.20
N LEU A 86 -21.30 16.31 -2.21
CA LEU A 86 -21.58 17.62 -2.83
C LEU A 86 -21.07 17.67 -4.28
N GLU A 87 -19.92 17.05 -4.52
CA GLU A 87 -19.36 16.80 -5.85
C GLU A 87 -19.11 15.30 -5.98
N SER A 88 -19.32 14.76 -7.18
CA SER A 88 -19.00 13.36 -7.50
C SER A 88 -17.58 13.29 -8.06
N TYR A 89 -16.73 12.48 -7.44
CA TYR A 89 -15.36 12.25 -7.88
C TYR A 89 -14.98 10.77 -7.79
N PRO A 90 -14.09 10.27 -8.66
CA PRO A 90 -13.59 8.91 -8.58
C PRO A 90 -12.63 8.77 -7.39
N LEU A 91 -12.67 7.59 -6.77
CA LEU A 91 -11.71 7.09 -5.81
C LEU A 91 -11.17 5.78 -6.37
N ASP A 92 -9.93 5.81 -6.83
CA ASP A 92 -9.16 4.65 -7.24
C ASP A 92 -8.43 4.12 -5.98
N THR A 93 -8.64 2.86 -5.61
CA THR A 93 -8.01 2.21 -4.44
C THR A 93 -7.32 0.93 -4.88
N MET A 94 -6.15 0.65 -4.31
CA MET A 94 -5.33 -0.49 -4.70
C MET A 94 -4.56 -1.03 -3.50
N VAL A 95 -4.52 -2.36 -3.38
CA VAL A 95 -3.70 -3.08 -2.42
C VAL A 95 -2.85 -4.12 -3.12
N GLN A 96 -1.64 -4.34 -2.62
CA GLN A 96 -0.75 -5.38 -3.11
C GLN A 96 0.04 -6.00 -1.95
N CYS A 97 0.26 -7.31 -2.01
CA CYS A 97 1.14 -8.06 -1.12
C CYS A 97 2.26 -8.71 -1.93
N SER A 98 3.36 -9.00 -1.25
CA SER A 98 4.42 -9.83 -1.79
C SER A 98 3.91 -11.28 -1.97
N PRO A 99 4.21 -11.95 -3.11
CA PRO A 99 3.73 -13.31 -3.37
C PRO A 99 4.20 -14.37 -2.38
N ASP A 100 5.25 -14.06 -1.60
CA ASP A 100 5.78 -14.96 -0.59
C ASP A 100 5.07 -14.85 0.77
N LEU A 101 4.13 -13.92 0.96
CA LEU A 101 3.27 -13.88 2.15
C LEU A 101 2.09 -14.84 2.00
N ASP A 102 1.77 -15.58 3.06
CA ASP A 102 0.47 -16.25 3.16
C ASP A 102 -0.68 -15.24 3.32
N PRO A 103 -1.93 -15.64 3.06
CA PRO A 103 -3.07 -14.73 3.09
C PRO A 103 -3.27 -14.03 4.44
N GLY A 104 -3.02 -14.71 5.56
CA GLY A 104 -3.15 -14.14 6.89
C GLY A 104 -2.14 -13.02 7.11
N ASN A 105 -0.87 -13.30 6.83
CA ASN A 105 0.21 -12.31 6.93
C ASN A 105 0.07 -11.15 5.94
N CYS A 106 -0.49 -11.39 4.75
CA CYS A 106 -0.85 -10.33 3.81
C CYS A 106 -1.88 -9.36 4.43
N GLY A 107 -2.93 -9.90 5.05
CA GLY A 107 -3.93 -9.10 5.76
C GLY A 107 -3.33 -8.28 6.91
N VAL A 108 -2.40 -8.86 7.68
CA VAL A 108 -1.67 -8.14 8.75
C VAL A 108 -0.86 -7.00 8.17
N CYS A 109 -0.07 -7.23 7.11
CA CYS A 109 0.75 -6.20 6.49
C CYS A 109 -0.12 -5.03 5.99
N LEU A 110 -1.23 -5.31 5.30
CA LEU A 110 -2.09 -4.26 4.79
C LEU A 110 -2.76 -3.46 5.90
N ARG A 111 -3.12 -4.09 7.03
CA ARG A 111 -3.62 -3.35 8.22
C ARG A 111 -2.56 -2.46 8.86
N LEU A 112 -1.29 -2.88 8.86
CA LEU A 112 -0.19 -2.00 9.25
C LEU A 112 -0.08 -0.81 8.29
N ALA A 113 -0.21 -1.03 6.98
CA ALA A 113 -0.23 0.07 6.00
C ALA A 113 -1.41 1.05 6.22
N VAL A 114 -2.58 0.55 6.61
CA VAL A 114 -3.75 1.38 7.00
C VAL A 114 -3.43 2.22 8.24
N LYS A 115 -2.74 1.65 9.23
CA LYS A 115 -2.30 2.37 10.42
C LYS A 115 -1.39 3.54 10.04
N GLU A 116 -0.33 3.27 9.27
CA GLU A 116 0.61 4.31 8.80
C GLU A 116 -0.10 5.38 7.96
N MET A 117 -1.03 4.99 7.08
CA MET A 117 -1.87 5.90 6.30
C MET A 117 -2.68 6.84 7.21
N THR A 118 -3.31 6.27 8.23
CA THR A 118 -4.17 6.99 9.16
C THR A 118 -3.38 8.03 9.96
N GLU A 119 -2.16 7.68 10.35
CA GLU A 119 -1.26 8.56 11.11
C GLU A 119 -0.66 9.67 10.23
N CYS A 120 -0.28 9.36 8.99
CA CYS A 120 0.50 10.29 8.16
C CYS A 120 -0.34 11.24 7.30
N CYS A 121 -1.47 10.75 6.79
CA CYS A 121 -1.98 11.26 5.51
C CYS A 121 -3.45 10.93 5.22
N ASN A 122 -4.24 10.59 6.24
CA ASN A 122 -5.65 10.17 6.15
C ASN A 122 -6.58 11.12 5.35
N ASN A 123 -6.16 12.37 5.15
CA ASN A 123 -6.96 13.42 4.50
C ASN A 123 -6.43 13.85 3.14
N ALA A 124 -5.27 13.32 2.71
CA ALA A 124 -4.68 13.66 1.43
C ALA A 124 -5.59 13.19 0.29
N ARG A 125 -5.58 13.89 -0.85
CA ARG A 125 -6.32 13.47 -2.06
C ARG A 125 -5.81 12.17 -2.68
N TRP A 126 -4.55 11.86 -2.43
CA TRP A 126 -3.93 10.59 -2.80
C TRP A 126 -2.85 10.27 -1.78
N ALA A 127 -2.66 8.98 -1.52
CA ALA A 127 -1.56 8.48 -0.71
C ALA A 127 -1.13 7.08 -1.16
N HIS A 128 0.17 6.83 -1.12
CA HIS A 128 0.83 5.57 -1.36
C HIS A 128 1.68 5.22 -0.15
N ILE A 129 1.35 4.11 0.51
CA ILE A 129 2.04 3.59 1.69
C ILE A 129 2.73 2.30 1.31
N PHE A 130 4.05 2.31 1.37
CA PHE A 130 4.91 1.17 1.04
C PHE A 130 5.50 0.60 2.33
N LEU A 131 5.14 -0.63 2.64
CA LEU A 131 5.83 -1.46 3.61
C LEU A 131 6.73 -2.47 2.87
N PRO A 132 7.70 -3.12 3.54
CA PRO A 132 8.60 -4.09 2.92
C PRO A 132 7.93 -5.30 2.26
N LYS A 133 6.62 -5.52 2.46
CA LYS A 133 5.89 -6.66 1.91
C LYS A 133 4.51 -6.33 1.35
N CYS A 134 4.07 -5.08 1.46
CA CYS A 134 2.75 -4.69 0.96
C CYS A 134 2.69 -3.20 0.62
N LEU A 135 1.67 -2.87 -0.16
CA LEU A 135 1.43 -1.54 -0.68
C LEU A 135 -0.06 -1.23 -0.58
N LEU A 136 -0.37 -0.07 -0.04
CA LEU A 136 -1.70 0.52 -0.05
C LEU A 136 -1.65 1.83 -0.84
N LYS A 137 -2.46 1.97 -1.88
CA LYS A 137 -2.59 3.20 -2.67
C LYS A 137 -4.05 3.62 -2.75
N TYR A 138 -4.30 4.92 -2.66
CA TYR A 138 -5.54 5.50 -3.11
C TYR A 138 -5.29 6.82 -3.83
N ASP A 139 -6.16 7.18 -4.76
CA ASP A 139 -6.09 8.43 -5.52
C ASP A 139 -7.50 8.90 -5.90
N THR A 140 -7.80 10.18 -5.64
CA THR A 140 -9.05 10.82 -6.05
C THR A 140 -8.89 11.76 -7.24
N THR A 141 -7.69 11.87 -7.81
CA THR A 141 -7.39 12.72 -8.95
C THR A 141 -7.76 12.00 -10.25
N ARG A 142 -8.19 12.76 -11.26
CA ARG A 142 -8.46 12.19 -12.58
C ARG A 142 -7.12 11.76 -13.18
N LEU A 143 -6.86 10.46 -13.19
CA LEU A 143 -5.71 9.82 -13.85
C LEU A 143 -5.40 10.50 -15.20
N GLN A 144 -4.34 11.31 -15.24
CA GLN A 144 -3.59 11.47 -16.47
C GLN A 144 -2.50 10.41 -16.41
N SER A 145 -2.72 9.27 -17.08
CA SER A 145 -1.65 8.31 -17.33
C SER A 145 -0.69 8.93 -18.36
N GLY A 146 0.14 9.86 -17.92
CA GLY A 146 1.20 10.47 -18.73
C GLY A 146 2.54 9.88 -18.32
N SER A 147 3.03 8.91 -19.11
CA SER A 147 4.41 8.39 -19.12
C SER A 147 5.04 8.13 -17.74
N SER A 148 4.94 6.88 -17.25
CA SER A 148 5.67 6.42 -16.06
C SER A 148 7.19 6.49 -16.29
N SER A 149 7.81 7.64 -16.04
CA SER A 149 9.22 7.64 -15.68
C SER A 149 9.35 6.94 -14.33
N LYS A 150 10.06 5.80 -14.30
CA LYS A 150 10.34 5.06 -13.07
C LYS A 150 10.99 5.98 -12.04
N ARG A 151 10.22 6.51 -11.10
CA ARG A 151 10.70 7.42 -10.07
C ARG A 151 11.12 6.65 -8.83
N LEU A 152 12.41 6.75 -8.49
CA LEU A 152 12.94 6.25 -7.23
C LEU A 152 12.35 7.07 -6.07
N LEU A 153 11.70 6.39 -5.13
CA LEU A 153 11.06 7.01 -3.98
C LEU A 153 11.99 7.10 -2.77
N LYS A 154 12.67 6.00 -2.45
CA LYS A 154 13.60 5.90 -1.32
C LYS A 154 14.49 4.66 -1.44
N VAL A 155 15.72 4.79 -0.98
CA VAL A 155 16.62 3.67 -0.67
C VAL A 155 16.78 3.65 0.85
N SER A 156 16.51 2.51 1.47
CA SER A 156 16.71 2.31 2.91
C SER A 156 17.73 1.20 3.12
N ILE A 157 18.86 1.53 3.74
CA ILE A 157 19.88 0.56 4.17
C ILE A 157 19.53 0.18 5.60
N ILE A 158 19.33 -1.11 5.85
CA ILE A 158 18.98 -1.66 7.15
C ILE A 158 20.24 -2.34 7.68
N GLN A 159 20.89 -1.69 8.65
CA GLN A 159 22.11 -2.19 9.28
C GLN A 159 21.78 -2.55 10.71
N PHE A 160 21.79 -3.84 11.04
CA PHE A 160 21.73 -4.29 12.44
C PHE A 160 23.16 -4.45 12.98
N PRO A 161 23.45 -4.02 14.22
CA PRO A 161 24.76 -4.20 14.86
C PRO A 161 25.12 -5.67 15.10
#